data_AF-A0A3N5ZD37-F1
#
_entry.id   AF-A0A3N5ZD37-F1
#
_cell.length_a   1.000
_cell.length_b   1.000
_cell.length_c   1.000
_cell.angle_alpha   90.00
_cell.angle_beta   90.00
_cell.angle_gamma   90.00
#
_symmetry.space_group_name_H-M   'P 1'
#
loop_
_entity.id
_entity.type
_entity.pdbx_description
1 polymer ?
#
loop_
_entity_poly.entity_id
_entity_poly.type
_entity_poly.pdbx_seq_one_letter_code
_entity_poly.pdbx_strand_id
1 'polypeptide(L)'
;NGQQIYETRIRPAVTDLRKVAAHYAISSLFEHYAETTQLYCYTVYSGSTVKMRAGRARMTVGRLDITSNTTLETGSFAFCAVHFGDHNLTGGVRDFRSNEDYQSLLKEMQETFNAAELMRVVRLFDRHFPGSLYSLKQLFRDEQRNIVDLMLKPTISDVDSAYREIYEPNVPLMRFLEDLRVPLPKAFDLAAQFVLNSGLVRALDKEPLDLAEISSLLQQAKTRRIALDSPQLGFQLRRVIKQRSERFRSRPADPGILTRLEDLVKLVHMLPFQVVLWDLENVLYEVIQTRYPVMKKRAERGDEVAQSWLTALENLAEKVRVRI
;
A
#
# COMPACT_ATOMS: atom_id res chain seq x y z
N ASN A 1 12.22 8.64 -40.98
CA ASN A 1 12.66 8.31 -39.60
C ASN A 1 11.74 8.83 -38.50
N GLY A 2 11.25 10.08 -38.53
CA GLY A 2 10.31 10.59 -37.53
C GLY A 2 8.94 9.89 -37.51
N GLN A 3 8.35 9.61 -38.68
CA GLN A 3 7.04 8.94 -38.79
C GLN A 3 7.07 7.50 -38.23
N GLN A 4 8.12 6.73 -38.52
CA GLN A 4 8.26 5.37 -37.98
C GLN A 4 8.41 5.39 -36.47
N ILE A 5 9.21 6.31 -35.89
CA ILE A 5 9.33 6.47 -34.43
C ILE A 5 8.00 6.93 -33.84
N TYR A 6 7.30 7.85 -34.50
CA TYR A 6 5.99 8.31 -34.08
C TYR A 6 4.97 7.16 -34.07
N GLU A 7 4.85 6.39 -35.15
CA GLU A 7 3.88 5.29 -35.26
C GLU A 7 4.22 4.08 -34.38
N THR A 8 5.51 3.74 -34.22
CA THR A 8 5.92 2.57 -33.43
C THR A 8 6.14 2.84 -31.95
N ARG A 9 6.52 4.06 -31.57
CA ARG A 9 6.87 4.39 -30.17
C ARG A 9 6.04 5.49 -29.52
N ILE A 10 5.54 6.47 -30.28
CA ILE A 10 4.80 7.61 -29.71
C ILE A 10 3.28 7.37 -29.74
N ARG A 11 2.70 7.01 -30.88
CA ARG A 11 1.25 6.75 -31.06
C ARG A 11 0.69 5.69 -30.10
N PRO A 12 1.39 4.58 -29.80
CA PRO A 12 0.93 3.62 -28.79
C PRO A 12 1.06 4.15 -27.34
N ALA A 13 1.97 5.12 -27.13
CA ALA A 13 2.24 5.78 -25.85
C ALA A 13 1.36 7.02 -25.61
N VAL A 14 0.63 7.50 -26.63
CA VAL A 14 -0.46 8.46 -26.44
C VAL A 14 -1.56 7.74 -25.66
N THR A 15 -1.72 8.12 -24.40
CA THR A 15 -2.77 7.63 -23.54
C THR A 15 -4.11 8.17 -24.01
N ASP A 16 -4.86 7.34 -24.72
CA ASP A 16 -6.29 7.55 -24.98
C ASP A 16 -7.02 7.64 -23.62
N LEU A 17 -7.88 8.66 -23.44
CA LEU A 17 -8.70 8.85 -22.24
C LEU A 17 -9.47 7.58 -21.87
N ARG A 18 -9.82 6.71 -22.83
CA ARG A 18 -10.40 5.39 -22.58
C ARG A 18 -9.51 4.47 -21.75
N LYS A 19 -8.19 4.49 -21.97
CA LYS A 19 -7.23 3.70 -21.16
C LYS A 19 -7.19 4.21 -19.72
N VAL A 20 -7.27 5.53 -19.55
CA VAL A 20 -7.33 6.16 -18.21
C VAL A 20 -8.64 5.78 -17.51
N ALA A 21 -9.76 5.80 -18.23
CA ALA A 21 -11.06 5.32 -17.72
C ALA A 21 -11.01 3.83 -17.35
N ALA A 22 -10.37 3.00 -18.16
CA ALA A 22 -10.25 1.56 -17.90
C ALA A 22 -9.40 1.26 -16.67
N HIS A 23 -8.33 2.04 -16.51
CA HIS A 23 -7.50 2.02 -15.33
C HIS A 23 -8.32 2.38 -14.09
N TYR A 24 -8.99 3.54 -14.08
CA TYR A 24 -9.86 3.94 -12.97
C TYR A 24 -10.91 2.87 -12.65
N ALA A 25 -11.58 2.34 -13.68
CA ALA A 25 -12.60 1.30 -13.55
C ALA A 25 -12.07 0.09 -12.78
N ILE A 26 -10.92 -0.42 -13.18
CA ILE A 26 -10.32 -1.61 -12.57
C ILE A 26 -9.83 -1.31 -11.16
N SER A 27 -9.10 -0.21 -10.94
CA SER A 27 -8.56 0.14 -9.63
C SER A 27 -9.67 0.41 -8.60
N SER A 28 -10.82 0.93 -9.06
CA SER A 28 -12.00 1.16 -8.21
C SER A 28 -12.57 -0.12 -7.56
N LEU A 29 -12.23 -1.31 -8.05
CA LEU A 29 -12.59 -2.60 -7.42
C LEU A 29 -11.89 -2.82 -6.07
N PHE A 30 -10.73 -2.22 -5.87
CA PHE A 30 -9.87 -2.44 -4.71
C PHE A 30 -9.70 -1.18 -3.87
N GLU A 31 -9.72 -0.01 -4.50
CA GLU A 31 -9.47 1.28 -3.86
C GLU A 31 -10.75 2.13 -3.76
N HIS A 32 -10.75 3.06 -2.79
CA HIS A 32 -11.79 4.08 -2.68
C HIS A 32 -11.22 5.42 -3.16
N TYR A 33 -11.79 5.93 -4.25
CA TYR A 33 -11.44 7.24 -4.79
C TYR A 33 -12.40 8.30 -4.25
N ALA A 34 -11.87 9.50 -3.99
CA ALA A 34 -12.69 10.68 -3.77
C ALA A 34 -13.38 11.10 -5.08
N GLU A 35 -14.44 11.91 -4.96
CA GLU A 35 -15.22 12.40 -6.12
C GLU A 35 -14.34 13.04 -7.19
N THR A 36 -13.31 13.76 -6.79
CA THR A 36 -12.26 14.27 -7.69
C THR A 36 -10.93 13.63 -7.31
N THR A 37 -10.29 12.95 -8.26
CA THR A 37 -9.00 12.28 -8.06
C THR A 37 -8.02 12.69 -9.16
N GLN A 38 -6.79 13.04 -8.78
CA GLN A 38 -5.69 13.22 -9.71
C GLN A 38 -5.05 11.86 -10.02
N LEU A 39 -5.03 11.49 -11.28
CA LEU A 39 -4.46 10.24 -11.78
C LEU A 39 -3.40 10.57 -12.84
N TYR A 40 -2.13 10.54 -12.46
CA TYR A 40 -1.01 11.02 -13.27
C TYR A 40 -1.23 12.48 -13.73
N CYS A 41 -1.32 12.73 -15.05
CA CYS A 41 -1.61 14.03 -15.64
C CYS A 41 -3.10 14.22 -15.99
N TYR A 42 -4.00 13.42 -15.38
CA TYR A 42 -5.44 13.47 -15.63
C TYR A 42 -6.20 13.80 -14.35
N THR A 43 -7.22 14.64 -14.47
CA THR A 43 -8.22 14.86 -13.43
C THR A 43 -9.43 13.99 -13.74
N VAL A 44 -9.80 13.11 -12.80
CA VAL A 44 -10.96 12.22 -12.91
C VAL A 44 -12.03 12.68 -11.93
N TYR A 45 -13.22 12.95 -12.45
CA TYR A 45 -14.43 13.24 -11.69
C TYR A 45 -15.32 12.00 -11.71
N SER A 46 -15.49 11.35 -10.57
CA SER A 46 -16.41 10.21 -10.45
C SER A 46 -17.82 10.72 -10.24
N GLY A 47 -18.73 10.37 -11.13
CA GLY A 47 -20.16 10.65 -10.98
C GLY A 47 -20.81 9.57 -10.10
N SER A 48 -21.92 9.01 -10.58
CA SER A 48 -22.57 7.88 -9.92
C SER A 48 -21.72 6.61 -10.07
N THR A 49 -21.30 6.02 -8.95
CA THR A 49 -20.57 4.74 -8.90
C THR A 49 -21.23 3.81 -7.90
N VAL A 50 -21.50 2.58 -8.31
CA VAL A 50 -22.09 1.52 -7.48
C VAL A 50 -21.11 0.37 -7.38
N LYS A 51 -20.78 -0.01 -6.14
CA LYS A 51 -19.91 -1.13 -5.81
C LYS A 51 -20.74 -2.29 -5.25
N MET A 52 -20.44 -3.51 -5.71
CA MET A 52 -21.14 -4.74 -5.35
C MET A 52 -20.13 -5.82 -4.98
N ARG A 53 -20.53 -6.71 -4.06
CA ARG A 53 -19.70 -7.83 -3.61
C ARG A 53 -20.55 -9.08 -3.38
N ALA A 54 -20.07 -10.22 -3.88
CA ALA A 54 -20.65 -11.54 -3.65
C ALA A 54 -19.52 -12.53 -3.32
N GLY A 55 -19.33 -12.83 -2.03
CA GLY A 55 -18.21 -13.65 -1.56
C GLY A 55 -16.83 -13.03 -1.89
N ARG A 56 -16.06 -13.72 -2.73
CA ARG A 56 -14.76 -13.25 -3.26
C ARG A 56 -14.91 -12.37 -4.51
N ALA A 57 -16.07 -12.42 -5.19
CA ALA A 57 -16.31 -11.63 -6.38
C ALA A 57 -16.67 -10.17 -6.02
N ARG A 58 -16.19 -9.23 -6.84
CA ARG A 58 -16.45 -7.79 -6.73
C ARG A 58 -16.82 -7.24 -8.09
N MET A 59 -17.72 -6.27 -8.10
CA MET A 59 -18.06 -5.53 -9.32
C MET A 59 -18.24 -4.05 -8.99
N THR A 60 -17.81 -3.18 -9.90
CA THR A 60 -18.06 -1.74 -9.83
C THR A 60 -18.60 -1.27 -11.16
N VAL A 61 -19.72 -0.55 -11.13
CA VAL A 61 -20.32 0.07 -12.31
C VAL A 61 -20.41 1.56 -12.03
N GLY A 62 -20.02 2.40 -12.99
CA GLY A 62 -20.08 3.83 -12.76
C GLY A 62 -19.96 4.68 -14.00
N ARG A 63 -20.05 5.98 -13.78
CA ARG A 63 -19.73 7.03 -14.74
C ARG A 63 -18.57 7.86 -14.22
N LEU A 64 -17.70 8.30 -15.13
CA LEU A 64 -16.64 9.24 -14.84
C LEU A 64 -16.47 10.26 -15.99
N ASP A 65 -15.99 11.44 -15.65
CA ASP A 65 -15.56 12.47 -16.58
C ASP A 65 -14.04 12.68 -16.37
N ILE A 66 -13.25 12.64 -17.45
CA ILE A 66 -11.79 12.76 -17.41
C ILE A 66 -11.39 14.02 -18.16
N THR A 67 -10.46 14.77 -17.58
CA THR A 67 -9.78 15.90 -18.22
C THR A 67 -8.27 15.67 -18.21
N SER A 68 -7.63 15.77 -19.36
CA SER A 68 -6.18 15.83 -19.48
C SER A 68 -5.65 17.19 -19.01
N ASN A 69 -4.78 17.22 -18.00
CA ASN A 69 -4.21 18.47 -17.49
C ASN A 69 -3.16 19.07 -18.45
N THR A 70 -2.68 18.29 -19.42
CA THR A 70 -1.67 18.73 -20.40
C THR A 70 -2.30 19.18 -21.71
N THR A 71 -3.27 18.43 -22.24
CA THR A 71 -3.92 18.73 -23.53
C THR A 71 -5.27 19.41 -23.39
N LEU A 72 -5.83 19.45 -22.17
CA LEU A 72 -7.19 19.92 -21.87
C LEU A 72 -8.30 19.12 -22.56
N GLU A 73 -7.97 17.98 -23.16
CA GLU A 73 -8.92 17.05 -23.74
C GLU A 73 -9.83 16.48 -22.65
N THR A 74 -11.14 16.46 -22.90
CA THR A 74 -12.14 15.94 -21.97
C THR A 74 -12.89 14.76 -22.57
N GLY A 75 -13.35 13.84 -21.72
CA GLY A 75 -14.15 12.70 -22.14
C GLY A 75 -15.03 12.17 -21.02
N SER A 76 -16.28 11.83 -21.35
CA SER A 76 -17.26 11.23 -20.43
C SER A 76 -17.42 9.75 -20.74
N PHE A 77 -17.29 8.91 -19.73
CA PHE A 77 -17.30 7.45 -19.89
C PHE A 77 -18.25 6.76 -18.91
N ALA A 78 -18.90 5.72 -19.39
CA ALA A 78 -19.52 4.70 -18.54
C ALA A 78 -18.59 3.48 -18.48
N PHE A 79 -18.45 2.90 -17.29
CA PHE A 79 -17.56 1.76 -17.08
C PHE A 79 -18.21 0.68 -16.22
N CYS A 80 -17.71 -0.53 -16.40
CA CYS A 80 -17.94 -1.65 -15.50
C CYS A 80 -16.62 -2.37 -15.28
N ALA A 81 -16.31 -2.77 -14.06
CA ALA A 81 -15.19 -3.65 -13.76
C ALA A 81 -15.68 -4.78 -12.88
N VAL A 82 -15.17 -5.98 -13.12
CA VAL A 82 -15.49 -7.19 -12.36
C VAL A 82 -14.21 -7.96 -12.04
N HIS A 83 -14.13 -8.47 -10.81
CA HIS A 83 -13.16 -9.45 -10.36
C HIS A 83 -13.92 -10.64 -9.82
N PHE A 84 -13.80 -11.81 -10.44
CA PHE A 84 -14.52 -13.02 -10.03
C PHE A 84 -13.81 -13.80 -8.90
N GLY A 85 -12.64 -13.33 -8.46
CA GLY A 85 -11.70 -14.07 -7.63
C GLY A 85 -10.45 -14.46 -8.42
N ASP A 86 -9.41 -14.86 -7.69
CA ASP A 86 -8.09 -15.22 -8.22
C ASP A 86 -7.51 -14.15 -9.17
N HIS A 87 -7.26 -14.51 -10.43
CA HIS A 87 -6.63 -13.67 -11.45
C HIS A 87 -7.61 -13.15 -12.51
N ASN A 88 -8.90 -13.47 -12.38
CA ASN A 88 -9.91 -13.15 -13.40
C ASN A 88 -10.50 -11.77 -13.17
N LEU A 89 -9.90 -10.79 -13.85
CA LEU A 89 -10.29 -9.40 -13.79
C LEU A 89 -10.58 -8.87 -15.20
N THR A 90 -11.73 -8.20 -15.35
CA THR A 90 -12.16 -7.58 -16.61
C THR A 90 -12.75 -6.21 -16.33
N GLY A 91 -12.28 -5.20 -17.05
CA GLY A 91 -12.86 -3.85 -17.13
C GLY A 91 -13.42 -3.59 -18.52
N GLY A 92 -14.54 -2.89 -18.59
CA GLY A 92 -15.20 -2.45 -19.82
C GLY A 92 -15.42 -0.95 -19.73
N VAL A 93 -15.09 -0.25 -20.82
CA VAL A 93 -15.27 1.21 -20.92
C VAL A 93 -15.94 1.56 -22.22
N ARG A 94 -16.92 2.47 -22.18
CA ARG A 94 -17.54 3.07 -23.36
C ARG A 94 -17.80 4.54 -23.12
N ASP A 95 -17.98 5.30 -24.19
CA ASP A 95 -18.41 6.70 -24.06
C ASP A 95 -19.77 6.76 -23.36
N PHE A 96 -19.94 7.76 -22.51
CA PHE A 96 -21.21 8.03 -21.88
C PHE A 96 -22.21 8.56 -22.91
N ARG A 97 -23.35 7.88 -23.07
CA ARG A 97 -24.38 8.21 -24.06
C ARG A 97 -25.52 9.01 -23.46
N SER A 98 -26.16 8.48 -22.42
CA SER A 98 -27.24 9.14 -21.68
C SER A 98 -27.40 8.54 -20.29
N ASN A 99 -28.17 9.21 -19.44
CA ASN A 99 -28.45 8.70 -18.09
C ASN A 99 -29.33 7.45 -18.14
N GLU A 100 -30.30 7.36 -19.07
CA GLU A 100 -31.17 6.19 -19.24
C GLU A 100 -30.37 4.95 -19.63
N ASP A 101 -29.44 5.09 -20.59
CA ASP A 101 -28.56 4.01 -21.04
C ASP A 101 -27.60 3.55 -19.92
N TYR A 102 -27.12 4.47 -19.09
CA TYR A 102 -26.36 4.13 -17.89
C TYR A 102 -27.20 3.39 -16.84
N GLN A 103 -28.42 3.85 -16.56
CA GLN A 103 -29.31 3.17 -15.61
C GLN A 103 -29.70 1.76 -16.07
N SER A 104 -29.89 1.57 -17.38
CA SER A 104 -30.11 0.23 -17.97
C SER A 104 -28.91 -0.68 -17.77
N LEU A 105 -27.69 -0.19 -18.07
CA LEU A 105 -26.45 -0.93 -17.82
C LEU A 105 -26.29 -1.31 -16.35
N LEU A 106 -26.49 -0.35 -15.45
CA LEU A 106 -26.37 -0.55 -14.00
C LEU A 106 -27.34 -1.63 -13.52
N LYS A 107 -28.61 -1.53 -13.92
CA LYS A 107 -29.65 -2.49 -13.53
C LYS A 107 -29.36 -3.89 -14.05
N GLU A 108 -29.05 -4.05 -15.33
CA GLU A 108 -28.75 -5.35 -15.93
C GLU A 108 -27.53 -6.03 -15.29
N MET A 109 -26.47 -5.26 -15.07
CA MET A 109 -25.25 -5.76 -14.41
C MET A 109 -25.56 -6.17 -12.97
N GLN A 110 -26.25 -5.31 -12.22
CA GLN A 110 -26.58 -5.56 -10.81
C GLN A 110 -27.46 -6.79 -10.62
N GLU A 111 -28.53 -6.94 -11.41
CA GLU A 111 -29.42 -8.11 -11.35
C GLU A 111 -28.65 -9.41 -11.66
N THR A 112 -27.83 -9.40 -12.70
CA THR A 112 -27.07 -10.59 -13.14
C THR A 112 -25.99 -10.98 -12.13
N PHE A 113 -25.28 -9.99 -11.57
CA PHE A 113 -24.24 -10.24 -10.58
C PHE A 113 -24.82 -10.76 -9.26
N ASN A 114 -25.95 -10.21 -8.82
CA ASN A 114 -26.64 -10.67 -7.61
C ASN A 114 -27.23 -12.09 -7.77
N ALA A 115 -27.60 -12.48 -8.99
CA ALA A 115 -28.02 -13.86 -9.30
C ALA A 115 -26.84 -14.87 -9.37
N ALA A 116 -25.59 -14.43 -9.16
CA ALA A 116 -24.38 -15.24 -9.27
C ALA A 116 -24.17 -15.92 -10.65
N GLU A 117 -24.77 -15.38 -11.72
CA GLU A 117 -24.66 -15.91 -13.08
C GLU A 117 -23.38 -15.41 -13.79
N LEU A 118 -22.20 -15.87 -13.34
CA LEU A 118 -20.90 -15.34 -13.81
C LEU A 118 -20.73 -15.39 -15.34
N MET A 119 -21.16 -16.47 -15.97
CA MET A 119 -21.10 -16.62 -17.43
C MET A 119 -21.96 -15.59 -18.17
N ARG A 120 -23.09 -15.18 -17.57
CA ARG A 120 -23.96 -14.15 -18.13
C ARG A 120 -23.36 -12.77 -17.94
N VAL A 121 -22.67 -12.51 -16.83
CA VAL A 121 -21.89 -11.28 -16.64
C VAL A 121 -20.86 -11.12 -17.77
N VAL A 122 -20.08 -12.15 -18.09
CA VAL A 122 -19.11 -12.10 -19.20
C VAL A 122 -19.78 -11.73 -20.53
N ARG A 123 -20.93 -12.34 -20.85
CA ARG A 123 -21.70 -12.01 -22.07
C ARG A 123 -22.22 -10.57 -22.07
N LEU A 124 -22.62 -10.04 -20.90
CA LEU A 124 -23.03 -8.64 -20.77
C LEU A 124 -21.84 -7.70 -21.02
N PHE A 125 -20.63 -8.08 -20.60
CA PHE A 125 -19.43 -7.31 -20.92
C PHE A 125 -19.18 -7.25 -22.43
N ASP A 126 -19.26 -8.37 -23.14
CA ASP A 126 -19.10 -8.40 -24.60
C ASP A 126 -20.17 -7.54 -25.33
N ARG A 127 -21.41 -7.55 -24.83
CA ARG A 127 -22.53 -6.80 -25.40
C ARG A 127 -22.43 -5.29 -25.14
N HIS A 128 -22.15 -4.89 -23.90
CA HIS A 128 -22.15 -3.48 -23.50
C HIS A 128 -20.83 -2.78 -23.84
N PHE A 129 -19.71 -3.50 -23.92
CA PHE A 129 -18.37 -2.95 -24.17
C PHE A 129 -17.65 -3.61 -25.36
N PRO A 130 -18.26 -3.62 -26.56
CA PRO A 130 -17.68 -4.30 -27.72
C PRO A 130 -16.31 -3.71 -28.08
N GLY A 131 -15.29 -4.57 -28.14
CA GLY A 131 -13.91 -4.19 -28.47
C GLY A 131 -13.22 -3.28 -27.45
N SER A 132 -13.84 -3.02 -26.30
CA SER A 132 -13.34 -2.10 -25.27
C SER A 132 -13.20 -2.78 -23.91
N LEU A 133 -12.75 -4.04 -23.93
CA LEU A 133 -12.45 -4.84 -22.75
C LEU A 133 -10.97 -4.76 -22.40
N TYR A 134 -10.71 -4.60 -21.12
CA TYR A 134 -9.40 -4.43 -20.53
C TYR A 134 -9.19 -5.49 -19.47
N SER A 135 -8.10 -6.23 -19.60
CA SER A 135 -7.56 -7.10 -18.57
C SER A 135 -6.45 -6.38 -17.82
N LEU A 136 -6.03 -6.95 -16.69
CA LEU A 136 -4.86 -6.48 -15.94
C LEU A 136 -3.63 -6.28 -16.84
N LYS A 137 -3.38 -7.19 -17.79
CA LYS A 137 -2.24 -7.13 -18.71
C LYS A 137 -2.22 -5.90 -19.62
N GLN A 138 -3.35 -5.24 -19.82
CA GLN A 138 -3.51 -4.08 -20.69
C GLN A 138 -3.43 -2.73 -19.93
N LEU A 139 -3.31 -2.77 -18.60
CA LEU A 139 -3.13 -1.56 -17.78
C LEU A 139 -1.68 -1.06 -17.77
N PHE A 140 -1.45 0.15 -17.27
CA PHE A 140 -0.09 0.67 -17.06
C PHE A 140 0.68 -0.19 -16.07
N ARG A 141 2.00 -0.30 -16.26
CA ARG A 141 2.85 -1.19 -15.44
C ARG A 141 2.78 -0.89 -13.95
N ASP A 142 2.73 0.37 -13.56
CA ASP A 142 2.65 0.73 -12.14
C ASP A 142 1.30 0.34 -11.54
N GLU A 143 0.23 0.40 -12.34
CA GLU A 143 -1.08 -0.08 -11.92
C GLU A 143 -1.19 -1.58 -11.85
N GLN A 144 -0.58 -2.28 -12.81
CA GLN A 144 -0.48 -3.72 -12.76
C GLN A 144 0.15 -4.15 -11.44
N ARG A 145 1.24 -3.51 -11.02
CA ARG A 145 1.89 -3.79 -9.73
C ARG A 145 0.95 -3.50 -8.57
N ASN A 146 0.32 -2.33 -8.53
CA ASN A 146 -0.58 -1.95 -7.44
C ASN A 146 -1.75 -2.93 -7.30
N ILE A 147 -2.43 -3.26 -8.39
CA ILE A 147 -3.57 -4.20 -8.38
C ILE A 147 -3.11 -5.61 -8.01
N VAL A 148 -1.94 -6.08 -8.50
CA VAL A 148 -1.37 -7.37 -8.11
C VAL A 148 -1.12 -7.43 -6.61
N ASP A 149 -0.52 -6.39 -6.03
CA ASP A 149 -0.28 -6.31 -4.59
C ASP A 149 -1.60 -6.36 -3.79
N LEU A 150 -2.64 -5.66 -4.26
CA LEU A 150 -3.97 -5.67 -3.65
C LEU A 150 -4.67 -7.04 -3.75
N MET A 151 -4.50 -7.75 -4.87
CA MET A 151 -5.05 -9.09 -5.06
C MET A 151 -4.31 -10.16 -4.25
N LEU A 152 -3.00 -10.03 -4.08
CA LEU A 152 -2.18 -10.99 -3.32
C LEU A 152 -2.33 -10.82 -1.80
N LYS A 153 -2.62 -9.61 -1.32
CA LYS A 153 -2.68 -9.30 0.11
C LYS A 153 -3.59 -10.25 0.92
N PRO A 154 -4.82 -10.57 0.50
CA PRO A 154 -5.66 -11.54 1.22
C PRO A 154 -5.06 -12.95 1.22
N THR A 155 -4.56 -13.42 0.08
CA THR A 155 -3.98 -14.76 -0.03
C THR A 155 -2.72 -14.91 0.83
N ILE A 156 -1.86 -13.90 0.87
CA ILE A 156 -0.68 -13.89 1.75
C ILE A 156 -1.10 -13.90 3.22
N SER A 157 -2.20 -13.21 3.58
CA SER A 157 -2.75 -13.24 4.93
C SER A 157 -3.32 -14.62 5.32
N ASP A 158 -3.97 -15.31 4.37
CA ASP A 158 -4.48 -16.68 4.59
C ASP A 158 -3.32 -17.66 4.80
N VAL A 159 -2.26 -17.56 3.99
CA VAL A 159 -1.03 -18.35 4.14
C VAL A 159 -0.38 -18.10 5.50
N ASP A 160 -0.29 -16.84 5.93
CA ASP A 160 0.25 -16.49 7.25
C ASP A 160 -0.54 -17.10 8.39
N SER A 161 -1.88 -17.09 8.29
CA SER A 161 -2.75 -17.70 9.29
C SER A 161 -2.51 -19.22 9.39
N ALA A 162 -2.40 -19.92 8.25
CA ALA A 162 -2.13 -21.35 8.22
C ALA A 162 -0.78 -21.71 8.86
N TYR A 163 0.28 -20.92 8.62
CA TYR A 163 1.58 -21.14 9.27
C TYR A 163 1.52 -20.89 10.78
N ARG A 164 0.75 -19.91 11.22
CA ARG A 164 0.53 -19.64 12.66
C ARG A 164 -0.23 -20.77 13.35
N GLU A 165 -1.25 -21.34 12.70
CA GLU A 165 -1.97 -22.51 13.22
C GLU A 165 -1.06 -23.73 13.42
N ILE A 166 -0.05 -23.89 12.57
CA ILE A 166 0.97 -24.92 12.74
C ILE A 166 1.94 -24.56 13.87
N TYR A 167 2.41 -23.31 13.91
CA TYR A 167 3.48 -22.90 14.81
C TYR A 167 3.01 -22.71 16.27
N GLU A 168 1.98 -21.88 16.49
CA GLU A 168 1.62 -21.38 17.82
C GLU A 168 1.27 -22.50 18.82
N PRO A 169 0.41 -23.49 18.49
CA PRO A 169 0.07 -24.57 19.42
C PRO A 169 1.27 -25.46 19.76
N ASN A 170 2.25 -25.55 18.86
CA ASN A 170 3.39 -26.45 18.98
C ASN A 170 4.61 -25.81 19.65
N VAL A 171 4.55 -24.52 20.01
CA VAL A 171 5.66 -23.81 20.69
C VAL A 171 6.18 -24.55 21.93
N PRO A 172 5.34 -25.09 22.84
CA PRO A 172 5.83 -25.84 24.00
C PRO A 172 6.60 -27.11 23.63
N LEU A 173 6.12 -27.86 22.62
CA LEU A 173 6.80 -29.06 22.13
C LEU A 173 8.14 -28.71 21.49
N MET A 174 8.17 -27.67 20.65
CA MET A 174 9.40 -27.18 20.03
C MET A 174 10.44 -26.78 21.09
N ARG A 175 10.02 -26.07 22.14
CA ARG A 175 10.90 -25.72 23.26
C ARG A 175 11.42 -26.96 23.99
N PHE A 176 10.55 -27.95 24.23
CA PHE A 176 10.97 -29.21 24.84
C PHE A 176 12.03 -29.95 24.00
N LEU A 177 11.88 -29.98 22.67
CA LEU A 177 12.89 -30.56 21.79
C LEU A 177 14.22 -29.80 21.83
N GLU A 178 14.17 -28.46 21.87
CA GLU A 178 15.35 -27.60 22.03
C GLU A 178 16.09 -27.88 23.35
N ASP A 179 15.35 -28.00 24.46
CA ASP A 179 15.90 -28.31 25.79
C ASP A 179 16.61 -29.67 25.80
N LEU A 180 16.06 -30.65 25.08
CA LEU A 180 16.65 -31.97 24.88
C LEU A 180 17.77 -32.00 23.83
N ARG A 181 18.08 -30.87 23.18
CA ARG A 181 19.02 -30.77 22.04
C ARG A 181 18.66 -31.72 20.89
N VAL A 182 17.38 -32.02 20.73
CA VAL A 182 16.85 -32.78 19.60
C VAL A 182 16.60 -31.81 18.44
N PRO A 183 17.09 -32.10 17.22
CA PRO A 183 16.85 -31.23 16.08
C PRO A 183 15.34 -31.16 15.77
N LEU A 184 14.86 -29.93 15.57
CA LEU A 184 13.48 -29.70 15.16
C LEU A 184 13.18 -30.37 13.81
N PRO A 185 12.04 -31.07 13.67
CA PRO A 185 11.54 -31.48 12.36
C PRO A 185 11.45 -30.29 11.40
N LYS A 186 11.87 -30.48 10.15
CA LYS A 186 11.94 -29.42 9.12
C LYS A 186 10.65 -28.63 8.95
N ALA A 187 9.49 -29.28 9.10
CA ALA A 187 8.18 -28.62 9.00
C ALA A 187 7.98 -27.55 10.10
N PHE A 188 8.40 -27.84 11.33
CA PHE A 188 8.32 -26.88 12.44
C PHE A 188 9.32 -25.74 12.30
N ASP A 189 10.54 -26.04 11.84
CA ASP A 189 11.56 -25.03 11.56
C ASP A 189 11.08 -24.02 10.49
N LEU A 190 10.56 -24.52 9.35
CA LEU A 190 10.00 -23.65 8.31
C LEU A 190 8.81 -22.82 8.79
N ALA A 191 7.91 -23.41 9.59
CA ALA A 191 6.78 -22.68 10.16
C ALA A 191 7.24 -21.58 11.12
N ALA A 192 8.22 -21.86 11.97
CA ALA A 192 8.80 -20.88 12.89
C ALA A 192 9.50 -19.74 12.13
N GLN A 193 10.29 -20.07 11.10
CA GLN A 193 10.93 -19.06 10.24
C GLN A 193 9.91 -18.15 9.58
N PHE A 194 8.83 -18.71 9.03
CA PHE A 194 7.77 -17.93 8.41
C PHE A 194 7.08 -17.00 9.42
N VAL A 195 6.60 -17.56 10.54
CA VAL A 195 5.79 -16.82 11.53
C VAL A 195 6.57 -15.71 12.21
N LEU A 196 7.85 -15.93 12.53
CA LEU A 196 8.67 -14.89 13.16
C LEU A 196 9.00 -13.75 12.18
N ASN A 197 9.35 -14.07 10.92
CA ASN A 197 9.62 -13.03 9.92
C ASN A 197 8.36 -12.24 9.56
N SER A 198 7.24 -12.92 9.30
CA SER A 198 5.96 -12.25 9.01
C SER A 198 5.45 -11.46 10.22
N GLY A 199 5.64 -11.98 11.43
CA GLY A 199 5.37 -11.30 12.69
C GLY A 199 6.15 -10.02 12.85
N LEU A 200 7.45 -10.03 12.57
CA LEU A 200 8.28 -8.84 12.58
C LEU A 200 7.80 -7.83 11.55
N VAL A 201 7.55 -8.23 10.30
CA VAL A 201 7.00 -7.34 9.26
C VAL A 201 5.71 -6.67 9.72
N ARG A 202 4.76 -7.43 10.29
CA ARG A 202 3.51 -6.87 10.82
C ARG A 202 3.75 -5.90 11.97
N ALA A 203 4.62 -6.24 12.91
CA ALA A 203 4.92 -5.40 14.06
C ALA A 203 5.59 -4.06 13.65
N LEU A 204 6.41 -4.07 12.59
CA LEU A 204 7.01 -2.87 12.01
C LEU A 204 5.97 -1.93 11.36
N ASP A 205 4.91 -2.49 10.78
CA ASP A 205 3.84 -1.72 10.14
C ASP A 205 2.83 -1.11 11.15
N LYS A 206 2.89 -1.49 12.43
CA LYS A 206 2.03 -0.91 13.48
C LYS A 206 2.41 0.54 13.78
N GLU A 207 1.40 1.38 13.95
CA GLU A 207 1.56 2.72 14.51
C GLU A 207 0.58 2.92 15.68
N PRO A 208 1.07 3.10 16.92
CA PRO A 208 2.47 3.16 17.36
C PRO A 208 3.21 1.81 17.23
N LEU A 209 4.56 1.84 17.26
CA LEU A 209 5.35 0.60 17.32
C LEU A 209 5.17 -0.06 18.69
N ASP A 210 5.02 -1.37 18.68
CA ASP A 210 5.11 -2.18 19.89
C ASP A 210 6.55 -2.71 20.04
N LEU A 211 7.41 -1.93 20.70
CA LEU A 211 8.81 -2.32 20.91
C LEU A 211 8.92 -3.60 21.75
N ALA A 212 7.97 -3.88 22.65
CA ALA A 212 8.00 -5.08 23.47
C ALA A 212 7.73 -6.34 22.63
N GLU A 213 6.72 -6.28 21.76
CA GLU A 213 6.42 -7.34 20.79
C GLU A 213 7.61 -7.58 19.85
N ILE A 214 8.18 -6.52 19.26
CA ILE A 214 9.32 -6.64 18.34
C ILE A 214 10.53 -7.25 19.05
N SER A 215 10.84 -6.80 20.27
CA SER A 215 11.93 -7.34 21.09
C SER A 215 11.73 -8.83 21.38
N SER A 216 10.50 -9.22 21.72
CA SER A 216 10.14 -10.62 21.96
C SER A 216 10.35 -11.49 20.71
N LEU A 217 9.93 -11.01 19.53
CA LEU A 217 10.11 -11.72 18.26
C LEU A 217 11.59 -11.85 17.88
N LEU A 218 12.39 -10.79 18.05
CA LEU A 218 13.83 -10.82 17.80
C LEU A 218 14.54 -11.80 18.74
N GLN A 219 14.18 -11.80 20.03
CA GLN A 219 14.75 -12.72 21.00
C GLN A 219 14.38 -14.17 20.69
N GLN A 220 13.12 -14.42 20.28
CA GLN A 220 12.68 -15.73 19.83
C GLN A 220 13.45 -16.23 18.61
N ALA A 221 13.66 -15.37 17.61
CA ALA A 221 14.44 -15.71 16.43
C ALA A 221 15.90 -16.03 16.80
N LYS A 222 16.50 -15.23 17.70
CA LYS A 222 17.86 -15.43 18.19
C LYS A 222 18.02 -16.75 18.95
N THR A 223 17.15 -17.03 19.92
CA THR A 223 17.20 -18.26 20.73
C THR A 223 17.13 -19.50 19.85
N ARG A 224 16.28 -19.47 18.82
CA ARG A 224 16.05 -20.60 17.90
C ARG A 224 16.98 -20.64 16.70
N ARG A 225 17.91 -19.67 16.59
CA ARG A 225 18.83 -19.51 15.44
C ARG A 225 18.10 -19.44 14.10
N ILE A 226 16.91 -18.86 14.11
CA ILE A 226 16.10 -18.63 12.92
C ILE A 226 16.71 -17.47 12.13
N ALA A 227 16.94 -17.68 10.84
CA ALA A 227 17.42 -16.65 9.94
C ALA A 227 16.33 -15.58 9.76
N LEU A 228 16.69 -14.33 10.07
CA LEU A 228 15.84 -13.18 9.76
C LEU A 228 16.01 -12.81 8.29
N ASP A 229 14.90 -12.54 7.60
CA ASP A 229 14.86 -11.96 6.27
C ASP A 229 15.26 -10.48 6.36
N SER A 230 16.56 -10.26 6.56
CA SER A 230 17.16 -8.93 6.72
C SER A 230 16.89 -8.03 5.51
N PRO A 231 16.92 -8.53 4.25
CA PRO A 231 16.51 -7.74 3.09
C PRO A 231 15.05 -7.25 3.17
N GLN A 232 14.10 -8.13 3.46
CA GLN A 232 12.68 -7.77 3.57
C GLN A 232 12.42 -6.83 4.75
N LEU A 233 12.94 -7.16 5.93
CA LEU A 233 12.77 -6.35 7.13
C LEU A 233 13.42 -4.97 6.98
N GLY A 234 14.62 -4.92 6.39
CA GLY A 234 15.30 -3.66 6.09
C GLY A 234 14.53 -2.80 5.08
N PHE A 235 13.92 -3.41 4.07
CA PHE A 235 13.03 -2.69 3.13
C PHE A 235 11.80 -2.13 3.83
N GLN A 236 11.11 -2.93 4.64
CA GLN A 236 9.94 -2.49 5.40
C GLN A 236 10.29 -1.35 6.35
N LEU A 237 11.41 -1.46 7.08
CA LEU A 237 11.82 -0.42 8.01
C LEU A 237 12.17 0.90 7.30
N ARG A 238 12.86 0.85 6.15
CA ARG A 238 13.11 2.05 5.33
C ARG A 238 11.80 2.72 4.89
N ARG A 239 10.80 1.93 4.48
CA ARG A 239 9.47 2.46 4.12
C ARG A 239 8.82 3.18 5.31
N VAL A 240 8.85 2.56 6.49
CA VAL A 240 8.29 3.13 7.74
C VAL A 240 9.05 4.39 8.17
N ILE A 241 10.38 4.38 8.10
CA ILE A 241 11.23 5.56 8.38
C ILE A 241 10.86 6.71 7.45
N LYS A 242 10.79 6.45 6.14
CA LYS A 242 10.44 7.48 5.16
C LYS A 242 9.06 8.09 5.44
N GLN A 243 8.03 7.26 5.63
CA GLN A 243 6.68 7.72 5.89
C GLN A 243 6.57 8.57 7.17
N ARG A 244 7.23 8.16 8.25
CA ARG A 244 7.22 8.88 9.53
C ARG A 244 8.05 10.16 9.47
N SER A 245 9.15 10.15 8.73
CA SER A 245 9.98 11.33 8.49
C SER A 245 9.21 12.40 7.70
N GLU A 246 8.48 12.03 6.64
CA GLU A 246 7.62 13.00 5.93
C GLU A 246 6.50 13.56 6.81
N ARG A 247 5.94 12.75 7.73
CA ARG A 247 4.98 13.24 8.71
C ARG A 247 5.61 14.26 9.66
N PHE A 248 6.84 14.01 10.11
CA PHE A 248 7.60 14.95 10.92
C PHE A 248 7.90 16.25 10.18
N ARG A 249 8.29 16.18 8.90
CA ARG A 249 8.47 17.37 8.03
C ARG A 249 7.21 18.25 8.01
N SER A 250 6.04 17.64 7.84
CA SER A 250 4.77 18.38 7.78
C SER A 250 4.28 18.93 9.12
N ARG A 251 4.65 18.30 10.24
CA ARG A 251 4.21 18.67 11.60
C ARG A 251 5.38 18.63 12.59
N PRO A 252 6.41 19.48 12.43
CA PRO A 252 7.65 19.36 13.18
C PRO A 252 7.50 19.69 14.66
N ALA A 253 6.46 20.43 15.06
CA ALA A 253 6.22 20.82 16.44
C ALA A 253 5.37 19.81 17.25
N ASP A 254 4.97 18.69 16.66
CA ASP A 254 4.18 17.66 17.33
C ASP A 254 5.08 16.74 18.18
N PRO A 255 4.99 16.78 19.52
CA PRO A 255 5.84 15.97 20.39
C PRO A 255 5.59 14.47 20.23
N GLY A 256 4.36 14.06 19.86
CA GLY A 256 4.03 12.65 19.64
C GLY A 256 4.77 12.06 18.43
N ILE A 257 5.06 12.87 17.42
CA ILE A 257 5.83 12.43 16.25
C ILE A 257 7.30 12.21 16.62
N LEU A 258 7.89 13.12 17.40
CA LEU A 258 9.27 12.99 17.89
C LEU A 258 9.46 11.72 18.73
N THR A 259 8.56 11.47 19.70
CA THR A 259 8.62 10.25 20.52
C THR A 259 8.56 8.99 19.67
N ARG A 260 7.69 8.95 18.65
CA ARG A 260 7.57 7.80 17.73
C ARG A 260 8.79 7.62 16.83
N LEU A 261 9.49 8.70 16.48
CA LEU A 261 10.76 8.64 15.75
C LEU A 261 11.89 8.14 16.65
N GLU A 262 11.92 8.57 17.91
CA GLU A 262 12.89 8.03 18.88
C GLU A 262 12.73 6.52 19.07
N ASP A 263 11.50 6.02 19.20
CA ASP A 263 11.26 4.58 19.32
C ASP A 263 11.69 3.82 18.06
N LEU A 264 11.51 4.42 16.89
CA LEU A 264 12.00 3.87 15.62
C LEU A 264 13.53 3.80 15.57
N VAL A 265 14.22 4.83 16.06
CA VAL A 265 15.69 4.85 16.13
C VAL A 265 16.20 3.86 17.18
N LYS A 266 15.55 3.73 18.34
CA LYS A 266 15.87 2.69 19.34
C LYS A 266 15.77 1.30 18.72
N LEU A 267 14.68 1.03 18.00
CA LEU A 267 14.49 -0.22 17.29
C LEU A 267 15.64 -0.50 16.30
N VAL A 268 16.06 0.49 15.50
CA VAL A 268 17.16 0.32 14.53
C VAL A 268 18.45 -0.17 15.22
N HIS A 269 18.73 0.32 16.43
CA HIS A 269 19.89 -0.11 17.20
C HIS A 269 19.76 -1.53 17.79
N MET A 270 18.54 -2.06 17.90
CA MET A 270 18.28 -3.42 18.40
C MET A 270 18.41 -4.50 17.31
N LEU A 271 18.38 -4.10 16.04
CA LEU A 271 18.37 -5.04 14.94
C LEU A 271 19.76 -5.66 14.71
N PRO A 272 19.82 -6.95 14.35
CA PRO A 272 21.08 -7.63 14.05
C PRO A 272 21.62 -7.31 12.64
N PHE A 273 21.02 -6.34 11.94
CA PHE A 273 21.41 -5.91 10.59
C PHE A 273 21.33 -4.38 10.47
N GLN A 274 22.11 -3.83 9.54
CA GLN A 274 22.19 -2.39 9.31
C GLN A 274 20.93 -1.87 8.60
N VAL A 275 20.43 -0.71 9.05
CA VAL A 275 19.35 0.01 8.38
C VAL A 275 19.78 1.44 8.12
N VAL A 276 19.59 1.88 6.88
CA VAL A 276 19.93 3.24 6.44
C VAL A 276 18.84 4.21 6.92
N LEU A 277 19.26 5.29 7.59
CA LEU A 277 18.39 6.34 8.17
C LEU A 277 18.30 7.61 7.33
N TRP A 278 18.80 7.59 6.09
CA TRP A 278 18.98 8.77 5.23
C TRP A 278 17.74 9.68 5.09
N ASP A 279 16.54 9.11 4.94
CA ASP A 279 15.30 9.91 4.86
C ASP A 279 15.04 10.71 6.16
N LEU A 280 15.32 10.10 7.32
CA LEU A 280 15.19 10.76 8.62
C LEU A 280 16.29 11.80 8.84
N GLU A 281 17.54 11.49 8.47
CA GLU A 281 18.68 12.41 8.55
C GLU A 281 18.39 13.72 7.80
N ASN A 282 17.89 13.61 6.56
CA ASN A 282 17.58 14.76 5.72
C ASN A 282 16.45 15.61 6.28
N VAL A 283 15.34 14.97 6.70
CA VAL A 283 14.21 15.71 7.28
C VAL A 283 14.63 16.38 8.58
N LEU A 284 15.40 15.68 9.42
CA LEU A 284 15.86 16.22 10.69
C LEU A 284 16.76 17.45 10.46
N TYR A 285 17.70 17.38 9.52
CA TYR A 285 18.53 18.53 9.14
C TYR A 285 17.67 19.72 8.68
N GLU A 286 16.67 19.50 7.82
CA GLU A 286 15.76 20.54 7.35
C GLU A 286 14.95 21.17 8.51
N VAL A 287 14.43 20.36 9.42
CA VAL A 287 13.68 20.83 10.59
C VAL A 287 14.58 21.59 11.57
N ILE A 288 15.84 21.16 11.76
CA ILE A 288 16.82 21.90 12.55
C ILE A 288 17.01 23.30 11.95
N GLN A 289 17.29 23.40 10.65
CA GLN A 289 17.52 24.70 10.01
C GLN A 289 16.31 25.64 10.08
N THR A 290 15.09 25.10 9.94
CA THR A 290 13.88 25.91 9.81
C THR A 290 13.18 26.20 11.14
N ARG A 291 13.15 25.23 12.07
CA ARG A 291 12.32 25.27 13.28
C ARG A 291 13.10 25.46 14.57
N TYR A 292 14.34 24.97 14.64
CA TYR A 292 15.16 25.07 15.86
C TYR A 292 15.35 26.53 16.32
N PRO A 293 15.69 27.51 15.45
CA PRO A 293 15.86 28.90 15.89
C PRO A 293 14.60 29.54 16.47
N VAL A 294 13.43 29.15 15.94
CA VAL A 294 12.13 29.65 16.41
C VAL A 294 11.79 29.06 17.78
N MET A 295 12.02 27.76 17.96
CA MET A 295 11.77 27.08 19.23
C MET A 295 12.75 27.54 20.31
N LYS A 296 14.03 27.75 19.97
CA LYS A 296 15.03 28.31 20.89
C LYS A 296 14.61 29.67 21.47
N LYS A 297 14.19 30.60 20.61
CA LYS A 297 13.68 31.92 21.06
C LYS A 297 12.44 31.82 21.96
N ARG A 298 11.57 30.83 21.74
CA ARG A 298 10.39 30.59 22.60
C ARG A 298 10.80 30.01 23.94
N ALA A 299 11.71 29.03 23.93
CA ALA A 299 12.25 28.41 25.14
C ALA A 299 12.96 29.42 26.06
N GLU A 300 13.73 30.35 25.47
CA GLU A 300 14.39 31.47 26.19
C GLU A 300 13.38 32.42 26.86
N ARG A 301 12.14 32.45 26.38
CA ARG A 301 11.03 33.24 26.98
C ARG A 301 10.21 32.46 28.01
N GLY A 302 10.65 31.26 28.39
CA GLY A 302 10.00 30.41 29.39
C GLY A 302 8.91 29.49 28.83
N ASP A 303 8.86 29.25 27.52
CA ASP A 303 7.92 28.29 26.93
C ASP A 303 8.38 26.85 27.18
N GLU A 304 7.72 26.17 28.13
CA GLU A 304 8.02 24.78 28.52
C GLU A 304 7.86 23.79 27.36
N VAL A 305 6.90 24.01 26.46
CA VAL A 305 6.67 23.14 25.29
C VAL A 305 7.85 23.24 24.33
N ALA A 306 8.35 24.46 24.11
CA ALA A 306 9.54 24.68 23.29
C ALA A 306 10.81 24.07 23.91
N GLN A 307 10.97 24.13 25.23
CA GLN A 307 12.10 23.50 25.94
C GLN A 307 12.08 21.97 25.82
N SER A 308 10.91 21.35 26.04
CA SER A 308 10.72 19.91 25.89
C SER A 308 10.98 19.47 24.44
N TRP A 309 10.50 20.25 23.48
CA TRP A 309 10.73 19.99 22.06
C TRP A 309 12.21 20.05 21.67
N LEU A 310 12.96 21.06 22.14
CA LEU A 310 14.40 21.18 21.88
C LEU A 310 15.17 19.98 22.43
N THR A 311 14.86 19.60 23.66
CA THR A 311 15.49 18.44 24.33
C THR A 311 15.25 17.16 23.54
N ALA A 312 14.00 16.91 23.12
CA ALA A 312 13.66 15.73 22.33
C ALA A 312 14.34 15.72 20.95
N LEU A 313 14.38 16.89 20.28
CA LEU A 313 15.05 17.02 18.99
C LEU A 313 16.57 16.78 19.10
N GLU A 314 17.20 17.34 20.13
CA GLU A 314 18.63 17.18 20.40
C GLU A 314 18.99 15.71 20.64
N ASN A 315 18.21 15.04 21.49
CA ASN A 315 18.36 13.59 21.74
C ASN A 315 18.20 12.76 20.46
N LEU A 316 17.23 13.10 19.61
CA LEU A 316 17.02 12.41 18.35
C LEU A 316 18.19 12.64 17.38
N ALA A 317 18.67 13.88 17.28
CA ALA A 317 19.77 14.24 16.40
C ALA A 317 21.10 13.59 16.81
N GLU A 318 21.38 13.49 18.10
CA GLU A 318 22.54 12.76 18.61
C GLU A 318 22.49 11.28 18.20
N LYS A 319 21.33 10.61 18.42
CA LYS A 319 21.14 9.18 18.08
C LYS A 319 21.25 8.90 16.58
N VAL A 320 20.89 9.87 15.74
CA VAL A 320 20.96 9.77 14.27
C VAL A 320 22.28 10.37 13.72
N ARG A 321 23.14 10.93 14.58
CA ARG A 321 24.42 11.58 14.24
C ARG A 321 24.30 12.76 13.28
N VAL A 322 23.21 13.53 13.39
CA VAL A 322 22.99 14.79 12.66
C VAL A 322 23.47 15.96 13.53
N ARG A 323 24.22 16.89 12.94
CA ARG A 323 24.68 18.10 13.65
C ARG A 323 23.56 19.13 13.77
N ILE A 324 23.48 19.75 14.94
CA ILE A 324 22.59 20.86 15.30
C ILE A 324 23.35 22.17 15.16
#